data_AF-A0AAP2K8S7-F1
#
_entry.id   AF-A0AAP2K8S7-F1
#
_cell.length_a   1.000
_cell.length_b   1.000
_cell.length_c   1.000
_cell.angle_alpha   90.00
_cell.angle_beta   90.00
_cell.angle_gamma   90.00
#
_symmetry.space_group_name_H-M   'P 1'
#
loop_
_entity.id
_entity.type
_entity.pdbx_description
1 polymer ?
#
loop_
_entity_poly.entity_id
_entity_poly.type
_entity_poly.pdbx_seq_one_letter_code
_entity_poly.pdbx_strand_id
1 'polypeptide(L)' 'MTEEKEKRKGYATKEQQAAANRRWAEKNKEHKNYLSRRSNARGFIRNLATKEDLTELSRLIEKNLEKF' A
#
# COMPACT_ATOMS: atom_id res chain seq x y z
N MET A 1 24.66 13.31 -6.16
CA MET A 1 23.80 14.24 -6.91
C MET A 1 22.42 14.19 -6.26
N THR A 2 22.10 15.16 -5.42
CA THR A 2 20.81 15.23 -4.73
C THR A 2 19.76 15.63 -5.75
N GLU A 3 18.93 14.70 -6.17
CA GLU A 3 17.76 15.02 -7.00
C GLU A 3 16.84 15.94 -6.18
N GLU A 4 16.91 17.25 -6.45
CA GLU A 4 15.85 18.18 -6.08
C GLU A 4 14.56 17.71 -6.74
N LYS A 5 13.71 17.05 -5.96
CA LYS A 5 12.37 16.67 -6.40
C LYS A 5 11.57 17.96 -6.56
N GLU A 6 11.57 18.55 -7.75
CA GLU A 6 10.66 19.65 -8.09
C GLU A 6 9.25 19.26 -7.63
N LYS A 7 8.71 20.04 -6.68
CA LYS A 7 7.34 19.84 -6.19
C LYS A 7 6.41 20.16 -7.35
N ARG A 8 5.81 19.12 -7.96
CA ARG A 8 4.82 19.29 -9.04
C ARG A 8 3.76 20.30 -8.59
N LYS A 9 3.48 21.30 -9.43
CA LYS A 9 2.33 22.20 -9.22
C LYS A 9 1.08 21.34 -9.01
N GLY A 10 0.35 21.60 -7.93
CA GLY A 10 -0.92 20.92 -7.66
C GLY A 10 -1.88 21.11 -8.82
N TYR A 11 -2.70 20.10 -9.12
CA TYR A 11 -3.70 20.22 -10.17
C TYR A 11 -4.78 21.24 -9.77
N ALA A 12 -5.25 22.03 -10.73
CA ALA A 12 -6.17 23.13 -10.49
C ALA A 12 -7.58 22.66 -10.08
N THR A 13 -8.00 21.45 -10.50
CA THR A 13 -9.32 20.90 -10.14
C THR A 13 -9.22 19.46 -9.61
N LYS A 14 -10.26 19.02 -8.89
CA LYS A 14 -10.34 17.66 -8.34
C LYS A 14 -10.37 16.59 -9.44
N GLU A 15 -10.99 16.91 -10.57
CA GLU A 15 -11.10 16.03 -11.74
C GLU A 15 -9.73 15.80 -12.37
N GLN A 16 -8.90 16.85 -12.44
CA GLN A 16 -7.52 16.74 -12.91
C GLN A 16 -6.67 15.88 -11.96
N GLN A 17 -6.84 16.03 -10.64
CA GLN A 17 -6.19 15.16 -9.65
C GLN A 17 -6.62 13.70 -9.82
N ALA A 18 -7.93 13.47 -9.98
CA ALA A 18 -8.49 12.13 -10.16
C ALA A 18 -7.97 11.46 -11.45
N ALA A 19 -7.93 12.21 -12.56
CA ALA A 19 -7.39 11.72 -13.82
C ALA A 19 -5.91 11.36 -13.72
N ALA A 20 -5.12 12.21 -13.04
CA ALA A 20 -3.71 11.92 -12.79
C ALA A 20 -3.49 10.69 -11.90
N ASN A 21 -4.27 10.57 -10.82
CA ASN A 21 -4.23 9.42 -9.94
C ASN A 21 -4.60 8.14 -10.70
N ARG A 22 -5.58 8.22 -11.62
CA ARG A 22 -5.96 7.09 -12.49
C ARG A 22 -4.80 6.68 -13.39
N ARG A 23 -4.17 7.61 -14.10
CA ARG A 23 -3.01 7.35 -14.97
C ARG A 23 -1.85 6.72 -14.20
N TRP A 24 -1.55 7.24 -13.01
CA TRP A 24 -0.52 6.65 -12.15
C TRP A 24 -0.91 5.24 -11.68
N ALA A 25 -2.16 5.03 -11.28
CA ALA A 25 -2.66 3.73 -10.85
C ALA A 25 -2.64 2.68 -11.96
N GLU A 26 -2.92 3.07 -13.21
CA GLU A 26 -2.85 2.20 -14.39
C GLU A 26 -1.41 1.79 -14.68
N LYS A 27 -0.46 2.74 -14.66
CA LYS A 27 0.97 2.47 -14.88
C LYS A 27 1.61 1.68 -13.74
N ASN A 28 1.11 1.80 -12.51
CA ASN A 28 1.70 1.22 -11.30
C ASN A 28 0.74 0.24 -10.62
N LYS A 29 0.01 -0.56 -11.40
CA LYS A 29 -1.04 -1.45 -10.91
C LYS A 29 -0.54 -2.39 -9.81
N GLU A 30 0.62 -3.00 -10.00
CA GLU A 30 1.21 -3.94 -9.03
C GLU A 30 1.61 -3.24 -7.72
N HIS A 31 2.28 -2.09 -7.82
CA HIS A 31 2.68 -1.32 -6.64
C HIS A 31 1.46 -0.81 -5.87
N LYS A 32 0.43 -0.31 -6.57
CA LYS A 32 -0.85 0.06 -5.96
C LYS A 32 -1.49 -1.13 -5.24
N ASN A 33 -1.52 -2.29 -5.88
CA ASN A 33 -2.07 -3.51 -5.28
C ASN A 33 -1.29 -3.92 -4.03
N TYR A 34 0.05 -3.85 -4.07
CA TYR A 34 0.91 -4.09 -2.91
C TYR A 34 0.57 -3.15 -1.75
N LEU A 35 0.49 -1.84 -2.00
CA LEU A 35 0.16 -0.85 -0.97
C LEU A 35 -1.25 -1.07 -0.40
N SER A 36 -2.24 -1.36 -1.24
CA SER A 36 -3.61 -1.66 -0.83
C SER A 36 -3.65 -2.89 0.08
N ARG A 37 -3.05 -4.01 -0.35
CA ARG A 37 -2.98 -5.25 0.44
C ARG A 37 -2.27 -5.04 1.77
N ARG A 38 -1.14 -4.31 1.76
CA ARG A 38 -0.38 -3.98 2.97
C ARG A 38 -1.19 -3.15 3.96
N SER A 39 -1.92 -2.15 3.49
CA SER A 39 -2.78 -1.31 4.35
C SER A 39 -3.97 -2.11 4.90
N ASN A 40 -4.62 -2.92 4.07
CA ASN A 40 -5.72 -3.78 4.49
C ASN A 40 -5.28 -4.81 5.53
N ALA A 41 -4.15 -5.49 5.32
CA ALA A 41 -3.61 -6.45 6.27
C ALA A 41 -3.34 -5.80 7.65
N ARG A 42 -2.75 -4.60 7.66
CA ARG A 42 -2.54 -3.84 8.90
C ARG A 42 -3.85 -3.46 9.58
N GLY A 43 -4.85 -3.03 8.82
CA GLY A 43 -6.16 -2.67 9.36
C GLY A 43 -6.85 -3.89 9.98
N PHE A 44 -6.78 -5.03 9.30
CA PHE A 44 -7.33 -6.29 9.78
C PHE A 44 -6.68 -6.71 11.10
N ILE A 45 -5.35 -6.79 11.14
CA ILE A 45 -4.57 -7.18 12.34
C ILE A 45 -4.87 -6.27 13.53
N ARG A 46 -5.05 -4.95 13.31
CA ARG A 46 -5.25 -3.99 14.40
C ARG A 46 -6.67 -3.96 14.95
N ASN A 47 -7.66 -4.07 14.08
CA ASN A 47 -9.04 -3.67 14.41
C ASN A 47 -10.07 -4.79 14.27
N LEU A 48 -9.77 -5.85 13.52
CA LEU A 48 -10.77 -6.87 13.15
C LEU A 48 -10.39 -8.30 13.56
N ALA A 49 -9.09 -8.61 13.59
CA ALA A 49 -8.60 -9.96 13.81
C ALA A 49 -8.97 -10.50 15.20
N THR A 50 -9.39 -11.75 15.25
CA THR A 50 -9.56 -12.51 16.49
C THR A 50 -8.21 -12.99 17.03
N LYS A 51 -8.21 -13.54 18.26
CA LYS A 51 -6.98 -14.12 18.84
C LYS A 51 -6.46 -15.28 18.00
N GLU A 52 -7.37 -16.10 17.47
CA GLU A 52 -7.10 -17.24 16.62
C GLU A 52 -6.45 -16.78 15.31
N ASP A 53 -7.03 -15.75 14.66
CA ASP A 53 -6.47 -15.16 13.44
C ASP A 53 -5.05 -14.63 13.68
N LEU A 54 -4.82 -13.88 14.77
CA LEU A 54 -3.51 -13.34 15.09
C LEU A 54 -2.46 -14.43 15.33
N THR A 55 -2.87 -15.52 15.98
CA THR A 55 -2.00 -16.66 16.24
C THR A 55 -1.61 -17.37 14.94
N GLU A 56 -2.58 -17.59 14.05
CA GLU A 56 -2.31 -18.18 12.73
C GLU A 56 -1.41 -17.28 11.89
N LEU A 57 -1.73 -15.99 11.80
CA LEU A 57 -0.96 -15.01 11.04
C LEU A 57 0.48 -14.90 11.54
N SER A 58 0.73 -14.95 12.86
CA SER A 58 2.10 -14.94 13.40
C SER A 58 2.92 -16.12 12.89
N ARG A 59 2.36 -17.34 12.93
CA ARG A 59 3.04 -18.55 12.44
C ARG A 59 3.34 -18.47 10.94
N LEU A 60 2.39 -17.93 10.16
CA LEU A 60 2.58 -17.73 8.72
C LEU A 60 3.69 -16.71 8.43
N ILE A 61 3.77 -15.64 9.22
CA ILE A 61 4.81 -14.62 9.09
C ILE A 61 6.18 -15.20 9.44
N GLU A 62 6.31 -15.88 10.57
CA GLU A 62 7.55 -16.54 11.02
C GLU A 62 8.10 -17.47 9.94
N LYS A 63 7.26 -18.40 9.45
CA LYS A 63 7.64 -19.33 8.36
C LYS A 63 8.05 -18.63 7.07
N ASN A 64 7.49 -17.46 6.78
CA ASN A 64 7.85 -16.73 5.57
C ASN A 64 9.13 -15.88 5.73
N LEU A 65 9.45 -15.46 6.96
CA LEU A 65 10.68 -14.75 7.26
C LEU A 65 11.91 -15.66 7.12
N GLU A 66 11.77 -16.97 7.38
CA GLU A 66 12.84 -17.96 7.14
C GLU A 66 13.33 -18.03 5.69
N LYS A 67 12.59 -17.48 4.72
CA LYS A 67 12.94 -17.47 3.30
C LYS A 67 13.83 -16.30 2.88
N PHE A 68 14.07 -15.34 3.79
CA PHE A 68 14.87 -14.15 3.56
C PHE A 68 16.12 -14.18 4.43
#